data_AF-A0A382ICM7-F1
#
_entry.id   AF-A0A382ICM7-F1
#
_cell.length_a   1.000
_cell.length_b   1.000
_cell.length_c   1.000
_cell.angle_alpha   90.00
_cell.angle_beta   90.00
_cell.angle_gamma   90.00
#
_symmetry.space_group_name_H-M   'P 1'
#
loop_
_entity.id
_entity.type
_entity.pdbx_description
1 polymer ?
#
loop_
_entity_poly.entity_id
_entity_poly.type
_entity_poly.pdbx_seq_one_letter_code
_entity_poly.pdbx_strand_id
1 'polypeptide(L)'
;IDQEWVQVKLAEGRALARHLDLLNWYVADENTHGRMNPADSSSVKVHGSESMHRIYTLLTEVIGATGHLKEGSPGAELSAGIESAYRSVWVLTFGGGTNEIQRDIIGAAGLGLPREKRRKA
;
A
#
# COMPACT_ATOMS: atom_id res chain seq x y z
N ILE A 1 11.93 -4.65 22.50
CA ILE A 1 11.10 -5.53 21.64
C ILE A 1 11.94 -6.77 21.49
N ASP A 2 11.61 -7.82 22.24
CA ASP A 2 12.61 -8.86 22.53
C ASP A 2 12.32 -10.16 21.77
N GLN A 3 11.13 -10.23 21.15
CA GLN A 3 10.71 -11.31 20.28
C GLN A 3 11.20 -11.04 18.85
N GLU A 4 12.08 -11.91 18.33
CA GLU A 4 12.67 -11.77 17.00
C GLU A 4 11.62 -11.63 15.89
N TRP A 5 10.57 -12.46 15.91
CA TRP A 5 9.51 -12.40 14.91
C TRP A 5 8.78 -11.04 14.90
N VAL A 6 8.66 -10.38 16.06
CA VAL A 6 8.08 -9.03 16.15
C VAL A 6 9.03 -8.02 15.52
N GLN A 7 10.34 -8.12 15.81
CA GLN A 7 11.35 -7.23 15.23
C GLN A 7 11.36 -7.33 13.69
N VAL A 8 11.31 -8.55 13.14
CA VAL A 8 11.30 -8.80 11.69
C VAL A 8 10.05 -8.18 11.03
N LYS A 9 8.85 -8.40 11.60
CA LYS A 9 7.61 -7.83 11.05
C LYS A 9 7.61 -6.30 11.09
N LEU A 10 8.09 -5.71 12.19
CA LEU A 10 8.20 -4.26 12.30
C LEU A 10 9.28 -3.69 11.36
N ALA A 11 10.38 -4.41 11.16
CA ALA A 11 11.42 -4.02 10.19
C ALA A 11 10.88 -4.04 8.75
N GLU A 12 10.14 -5.08 8.36
CA GLU A 12 9.47 -5.17 7.07
C GLU A 12 8.47 -4.01 6.89
N GLY A 13 7.58 -3.80 7.86
CA GLY A 13 6.60 -2.72 7.81
C GLY A 13 7.25 -1.34 7.70
N ARG A 14 8.35 -1.11 8.43
CA ARG A 14 9.12 0.14 8.34
C ARG A 14 9.80 0.29 6.98
N ALA A 15 10.38 -0.77 6.43
CA ALA A 15 11.02 -0.72 5.11
C ALA A 15 10.01 -0.36 4.01
N LEU A 16 8.83 -0.99 4.02
CA LEU A 16 7.74 -0.70 3.11
C LEU A 16 7.27 0.76 3.23
N ALA A 17 7.00 1.23 4.46
CA ALA A 17 6.56 2.61 4.69
C ALA A 17 7.61 3.62 4.24
N ARG A 18 8.90 3.34 4.48
CA ARG A 18 9.98 4.24 4.10
C ARG A 18 10.21 4.27 2.59
N HIS A 19 10.09 3.14 1.92
CA HIS A 19 10.16 3.09 0.46
C HIS A 19 9.01 3.86 -0.18
N LEU A 20 7.77 3.67 0.31
CA LEU A 20 6.60 4.39 -0.19
C LEU A 20 6.74 5.91 0.00
N ASP A 21 7.26 6.38 1.14
CA ASP A 21 7.51 7.81 1.35
C ASP A 21 8.49 8.38 0.31
N LEU A 22 9.61 7.68 0.05
CA LEU A 22 10.58 8.11 -0.96
C LEU A 22 9.99 8.12 -2.36
N LEU A 23 9.18 7.12 -2.71
CA LEU A 23 8.49 7.05 -3.99
C LEU A 23 7.48 8.19 -4.18
N ASN A 24 6.71 8.53 -3.12
CA ASN A 24 5.80 9.66 -3.15
C ASN A 24 6.53 10.98 -3.39
N TRP A 25 7.67 11.19 -2.72
CA TRP A 25 8.48 12.40 -2.93
C TRP A 25 9.08 12.47 -4.32
N TYR A 26 9.57 11.36 -4.86
CA TYR A 26 10.06 11.29 -6.24
C TYR A 26 8.96 11.68 -7.25
N VAL A 27 7.78 11.06 -7.15
CA VAL A 27 6.66 11.36 -8.05
C VAL A 27 6.18 12.80 -7.90
N ALA A 28 6.14 13.33 -6.68
CA ALA A 28 5.80 14.73 -6.45
C ALA A 28 6.78 15.68 -7.15
N ASP A 29 8.10 15.43 -7.04
CA ASP A 29 9.12 16.24 -7.70
C ASP A 29 9.03 16.18 -9.23
N GLU A 30 8.92 14.97 -9.79
CA GLU A 30 8.80 14.79 -11.25
C GLU A 30 7.52 15.46 -11.78
N ASN A 31 6.42 15.41 -11.03
CA ASN A 31 5.17 16.08 -11.40
C ASN A 31 5.29 17.60 -11.34
N THR A 32 5.92 18.15 -10.29
CA THR A 32 6.17 19.59 -10.15
C THR A 32 6.97 20.15 -11.33
N HIS A 33 7.90 19.37 -11.87
CA HIS A 33 8.72 19.77 -13.01
C HIS A 33 8.18 19.33 -14.38
N GLY A 34 6.98 18.74 -14.44
CA GLY A 34 6.34 18.31 -15.69
C GLY A 34 7.07 17.17 -16.42
N ARG A 35 7.87 16.38 -15.69
CA ARG A 35 8.66 15.26 -16.22
C ARG A 35 8.07 13.89 -15.90
N MET A 36 7.05 13.84 -15.03
CA MET A 36 6.43 12.60 -14.57
C MET A 36 5.86 11.76 -15.73
N ASN A 37 6.30 10.50 -15.82
CA ASN A 37 5.68 9.50 -16.68
C ASN A 37 4.43 8.92 -15.97
N PRO A 38 3.32 8.66 -16.67
CA PRO A 38 2.18 7.93 -16.10
C PRO A 38 2.57 6.66 -15.34
N ALA A 39 3.57 5.91 -15.84
CA ALA A 39 4.10 4.71 -15.19
C ALA A 39 4.68 4.97 -13.80
N ASP A 40 5.25 6.17 -13.54
CA ASP A 40 5.77 6.52 -12.21
C ASP A 40 4.61 6.56 -11.20
N SER A 41 3.58 7.36 -11.50
CA SER A 41 2.41 7.49 -10.63
C SER A 41 1.65 6.17 -10.44
N SER A 42 1.50 5.37 -11.51
CA SER A 42 0.85 4.05 -11.45
C SER A 42 1.64 3.06 -10.60
N SER A 43 2.98 3.07 -10.69
CA SER A 43 3.85 2.22 -9.87
C SER A 43 3.71 2.54 -8.39
N VAL A 44 3.70 3.84 -8.04
CA VAL A 44 3.54 4.28 -6.65
C VAL A 44 2.16 3.93 -6.11
N LYS A 45 1.10 4.07 -6.90
CA LYS A 45 -0.26 3.66 -6.49
C LYS A 45 -0.34 2.17 -6.19
N VAL A 46 0.12 1.32 -7.10
CA VAL A 46 0.09 -0.14 -6.93
C VAL A 46 0.91 -0.54 -5.71
N HIS A 47 2.16 -0.10 -5.66
CA HIS A 47 3.06 -0.42 -4.55
C HIS A 47 2.50 0.10 -3.21
N GLY A 48 1.98 1.32 -3.17
CA GLY A 48 1.46 1.93 -1.95
C GLY A 48 0.24 1.20 -1.40
N SER A 49 -0.75 0.91 -2.24
CA SER A 49 -1.96 0.20 -1.81
C SER A 49 -1.68 -1.21 -1.28
N GLU A 50 -0.80 -1.96 -1.94
CA GLU A 50 -0.44 -3.33 -1.53
C GLU A 50 0.48 -3.33 -0.29
N SER A 51 1.41 -2.38 -0.22
CA SER A 51 2.28 -2.20 0.95
C SER A 51 1.50 -1.81 2.18
N MET A 52 0.51 -0.90 2.07
CA MET A 52 -0.36 -0.55 3.19
C MET A 52 -1.12 -1.77 3.70
N HIS A 53 -1.68 -2.59 2.81
CA HIS A 53 -2.33 -3.84 3.21
C HIS A 53 -1.36 -4.78 3.96
N ARG A 54 -0.13 -4.95 3.45
CA ARG A 54 0.90 -5.76 4.11
C ARG A 54 1.28 -5.20 5.48
N ILE A 55 1.52 -3.90 5.60
CA ILE A 55 1.89 -3.23 6.85
C ILE A 55 0.81 -3.44 7.91
N TYR A 56 -0.46 -3.16 7.60
CA TYR A 56 -1.52 -3.31 8.61
C TYR A 56 -1.80 -4.77 8.97
N THR A 57 -1.58 -5.71 8.05
CA THR A 57 -1.58 -7.15 8.38
C THR A 57 -0.50 -7.48 9.40
N LEU A 58 0.75 -7.07 9.13
CA LEU A 58 1.89 -7.29 10.04
C LEU A 58 1.66 -6.67 11.42
N LEU A 59 1.14 -5.45 11.48
CA LEU A 59 0.83 -4.76 12.73
C LEU A 59 -0.28 -5.47 13.51
N THR A 60 -1.32 -5.94 12.83
CA THR A 60 -2.41 -6.71 13.46
C THR A 60 -1.88 -8.02 14.05
N GLU A 61 -1.00 -8.72 13.33
CA GLU A 61 -0.35 -9.94 13.83
C GLU A 61 0.56 -9.68 15.04
N VAL A 62 1.27 -8.54 15.07
CA VAL A 62 2.11 -8.14 16.21
C VAL A 62 1.28 -7.83 17.45
N ILE A 63 0.11 -7.19 17.30
CA ILE A 63 -0.83 -6.95 18.40
C ILE A 63 -1.39 -8.27 18.93
N GLY A 64 -1.64 -9.25 18.04
CA GLY A 64 -2.13 -10.56 18.41
C GLY A 64 -3.61 -10.56 18.75
N ALA A 65 -3.98 -11.15 19.89
CA ALA A 65 -5.37 -11.48 20.23
C ALA A 65 -6.33 -10.27 20.21
N THR A 66 -5.85 -9.07 20.53
CA THR A 66 -6.66 -7.85 20.57
C THR A 66 -6.61 -7.03 19.27
N GLY A 67 -5.91 -7.50 18.24
CA GLY A 67 -5.71 -6.76 16.98
C GLY A 67 -6.98 -6.58 16.15
N HIS A 68 -8.01 -7.36 16.42
CA HIS A 68 -9.30 -7.31 15.72
C HIS A 68 -10.39 -6.52 16.48
N LEU A 69 -10.08 -6.01 17.67
CA LEU A 69 -11.05 -5.28 18.49
C LEU A 69 -11.31 -3.90 17.89
N LYS A 70 -12.60 -3.60 17.68
CA LYS A 70 -13.04 -2.29 17.19
C LYS A 70 -12.98 -1.26 18.31
N GLU A 71 -12.84 0.00 17.93
CA GLU A 71 -12.95 1.15 18.84
C GLU A 71 -14.21 1.04 19.71
N GLY A 72 -14.07 1.30 21.01
CA GLY A 72 -15.13 1.14 22.00
C GLY A 72 -15.27 -0.27 22.61
N SER A 73 -14.54 -1.26 22.11
CA SER A 73 -14.49 -2.59 22.75
C SER A 73 -13.55 -2.57 23.98
N PRO A 74 -13.86 -3.33 25.05
CA PRO A 74 -12.92 -3.48 26.16
C PRO A 74 -11.56 -4.03 25.69
N GLY A 75 -10.46 -3.32 25.98
CA GLY A 75 -9.10 -3.74 25.60
C GLY A 75 -8.62 -3.29 24.21
N ALA A 76 -9.36 -2.38 23.56
CA ALA A 76 -9.03 -1.85 22.22
C ALA A 76 -8.12 -0.60 22.23
N GLU A 77 -7.73 -0.08 23.39
CA GLU A 77 -7.12 1.25 23.56
C GLU A 77 -5.83 1.44 22.75
N LEU A 78 -5.07 0.37 22.52
CA LEU A 78 -3.81 0.40 21.77
C LEU A 78 -3.94 -0.07 20.31
N SER A 79 -5.04 -0.74 19.93
CA SER A 79 -5.20 -1.40 18.63
C SER A 79 -6.25 -0.78 17.71
N ALA A 80 -7.17 0.02 18.25
CA ALA A 80 -8.34 0.53 17.51
C ALA A 80 -7.99 1.25 16.20
N GLY A 81 -6.94 2.08 16.19
CA GLY A 81 -6.48 2.77 14.99
C GLY A 81 -5.95 1.82 13.91
N ILE A 82 -5.23 0.77 14.31
CA ILE A 82 -4.66 -0.23 13.39
C ILE A 82 -5.77 -1.12 12.83
N GLU A 83 -6.74 -1.53 13.65
CA GLU A 83 -7.92 -2.30 13.21
C GLU A 83 -8.72 -1.51 12.16
N SER A 84 -8.98 -0.22 12.44
CA SER A 84 -9.73 0.64 11.52
C SER A 84 -9.00 0.86 10.20
N ALA A 85 -7.69 1.07 10.26
CA ALA A 85 -6.86 1.20 9.07
C ALA A 85 -6.81 -0.10 8.26
N TYR A 86 -6.66 -1.26 8.91
CA TYR A 86 -6.66 -2.57 8.25
C TYR A 86 -7.91 -2.80 7.40
N ARG A 87 -9.10 -2.45 7.91
CA ARG A 87 -10.35 -2.53 7.13
C ARG A 87 -10.37 -1.53 5.98
N SER A 88 -9.87 -0.32 6.21
CA SER A 88 -9.99 0.80 5.27
C SER A 88 -9.08 0.65 4.05
N VAL A 89 -7.88 0.09 4.20
CA VAL A 89 -6.88 0.07 3.11
C VAL A 89 -7.28 -0.78 1.90
N TRP A 90 -8.23 -1.69 2.04
CA TRP A 90 -8.70 -2.52 0.93
C TRP A 90 -9.32 -1.69 -0.20
N VAL A 91 -9.94 -0.56 0.10
CA VAL A 91 -10.52 0.32 -0.93
C VAL A 91 -9.44 0.87 -1.87
N LEU A 92 -8.19 0.96 -1.42
CA LEU A 92 -7.10 1.58 -2.17
C LEU A 92 -6.58 0.70 -3.32
N THR A 93 -6.85 -0.61 -3.30
CA THR A 93 -6.42 -1.51 -4.39
C THR A 93 -7.28 -1.36 -5.64
N PHE A 94 -8.55 -0.96 -5.50
CA PHE A 94 -9.45 -0.73 -6.62
C PHE A 94 -9.84 0.74 -6.83
N GLY A 95 -9.86 1.55 -5.77
CA GLY A 95 -10.09 2.99 -5.83
C GLY A 95 -8.97 3.70 -6.59
N GLY A 96 -9.33 4.74 -7.35
CA GLY A 96 -8.36 5.47 -8.20
C GLY A 96 -7.84 4.64 -9.38
N GLY A 97 -8.61 3.64 -9.83
CA GLY A 97 -8.23 2.68 -10.86
C GLY A 97 -7.64 1.42 -10.24
N THR A 98 -8.12 0.25 -10.66
CA THR A 98 -7.69 -1.02 -10.06
C THR A 98 -6.22 -1.30 -10.32
N ASN A 99 -5.56 -2.03 -9.41
CA ASN A 99 -4.13 -2.28 -9.52
C ASN A 99 -3.77 -3.04 -10.81
N GLU A 100 -4.68 -3.82 -11.38
CA GLU A 100 -4.52 -4.46 -12.70
C GLU A 100 -4.44 -3.40 -13.81
N ILE A 101 -5.38 -2.46 -13.84
CA ILE A 101 -5.36 -1.36 -14.82
C ILE A 101 -4.12 -0.48 -14.63
N GLN A 102 -3.68 -0.27 -13.40
CA GLN A 102 -2.45 0.48 -13.13
C GLN A 102 -1.21 -0.29 -13.62
N ARG A 103 -1.16 -1.63 -13.47
CA ARG A 103 -0.10 -2.47 -14.05
C ARG A 103 -0.09 -2.44 -15.58
N ASP A 104 -1.24 -2.36 -16.22
CA ASP A 104 -1.31 -2.16 -17.68
C ASP A 104 -0.70 -0.83 -18.10
N ILE A 105 -0.93 0.24 -17.32
CA ILE A 105 -0.31 1.55 -17.56
C ILE A 105 1.22 1.47 -17.39
N ILE A 106 1.70 0.79 -16.34
CA ILE A 106 3.15 0.57 -16.13
C ILE A 106 3.76 -0.16 -17.33
N GLY A 107 3.11 -1.24 -17.79
CA GLY A 107 3.56 -2.00 -18.95
C GLY A 107 3.61 -1.15 -20.23
N ALA A 108 2.54 -0.41 -20.52
CA ALA A 108 2.45 0.38 -21.75
C ALA A 108 3.33 1.64 -21.73
N ALA A 109 3.24 2.46 -20.68
CA ALA A 109 3.91 3.75 -20.60
C ALA A 109 5.35 3.66 -20.08
N GLY A 110 5.66 2.64 -19.27
CA GLY A 110 7.00 2.45 -18.69
C GLY A 110 7.86 1.47 -19.48
N LEU A 111 7.26 0.41 -20.04
CA LEU A 111 8.00 -0.67 -20.71
C LEU A 111 7.74 -0.75 -22.22
N GLY A 112 6.86 0.10 -22.77
CA GLY A 112 6.53 0.10 -24.20
C GLY A 112 5.75 -1.14 -24.67
N LEU A 113 5.12 -1.88 -23.74
CA LEU A 113 4.34 -3.05 -24.07
C LEU A 113 3.07 -2.66 -24.84
N PRO A 114 2.60 -3.49 -25.79
CA PRO A 114 1.33 -3.26 -26.46
C PRO A 114 0.19 -3.29 -25.45
N ARG A 115 -0.74 -2.35 -25.55
CA ARG A 115 -1.93 -2.31 -24.69
C ARG A 115 -2.76 -3.58 -24.88
N GLU A 116 -3.18 -4.19 -23.77
CA GLU A 116 -4.08 -5.32 -23.83
C GLU A 116 -5.40 -4.91 -24.50
N LYS A 117 -5.89 -5.74 -25.43
CA LYS A 117 -7.14 -5.46 -26.12
C LYS A 117 -8.29 -5.70 -25.14
N ARG A 118 -9.11 -4.67 -24.89
CA ARG A 118 -10.36 -4.87 -24.14
C ARG A 118 -11.17 -5.96 -24.82
N ARG A 119 -11.53 -7.00 -24.06
CA ARG A 119 -12.48 -8.01 -24.50
C ARG A 119 -13.77 -7.30 -24.87
N LYS A 120 -14.19 -7.41 -26.13
CA LYS A 120 -15.50 -6.91 -26.56
C LYS A 120 -16.57 -7.71 -25.82
N ALA A 121 -17.52 -7.01 -25.22
CA ALA A 121 -18.68 -7.59 -24.56
C ALA A 121 -19.56 -8.33 -25.57
#